data_AF-A0A2W7MZY4-F1
#
_entry.id   AF-A0A2W7MZY4-F1
#
_cell.length_a   1.000
_cell.length_b   1.000
_cell.length_c   1.000
_cell.angle_alpha   90.00
_cell.angle_beta   90.00
_cell.angle_gamma   90.00
#
_symmetry.space_group_name_H-M   'P 1'
#
loop_
_entity.id
_entity.type
_entity.pdbx_description
1 polymer ?
#
loop_
_entity_poly.entity_id
_entity_poly.type
_entity_poly.pdbx_seq_one_letter_code
_entity_poly.pdbx_strand_id
1 'polypeptide(L)'
;MRTNLLTRLRVKLASRKAGIGSEDGSLTVFALFLFAAMVLVGGLAVDLMRFETGRIRLQAVLDRAVLAAADLQQLRTPEDIVREYLAMSGIEAGNVAIDVDEIYARREVGATAGESETDLVRRIVTANMPYSIGTIFLPMVDLNFFNSTIWSQAEEEGDKIEISLVLDLSGSMNDNNRLGNLKVAAKQFVDTVLRDAPTRDLVSISIVPFSGQVSTTPTIVSLLNFSTEHDYTNCVDFDDSAFTKTSITAIEPLKRAAYFDPYSGTDLGVVDVVCRRRTDQSRWIFPFSSDPDRLKSYIDAFSANGGTSINIGVKWGAWLLDPSSMRLADAEIAAGRINPKLGGRPYQYRSDGVRKILVVMSDGENWQRVEMKRDYMTATSEVWRDPDDGRLSVRYWDAYYGRYRWHASATNTRSNAPIDNDGNPTNGIGDPVRLTYPDLWNQTNVQRHYLLQYNANSNSGDWYWRVLRDVPATDADRQLDTICTAAKNQEVEIYAIGFEATDHGNQTLKGCATDEPHFFDVDGIEISDAFAAIARNVRPLRLSR
;
A
#
# COMPACT_ATOMS: atom_id res chain seq x y z
N MET A 1 -86.18 32.35 -36.36
CA MET A 1 -86.41 32.20 -34.91
C MET A 1 -85.17 32.63 -34.12
N ARG A 2 -84.90 33.94 -34.06
CA ARG A 2 -83.70 34.54 -33.46
C ARG A 2 -84.07 35.88 -32.84
N THR A 3 -85.04 35.89 -31.92
CA THR A 3 -85.58 37.11 -31.31
C THR A 3 -86.38 36.77 -30.05
N ASN A 4 -85.73 36.29 -28.97
CA ASN A 4 -86.36 36.23 -27.64
C ASN A 4 -85.44 36.06 -26.41
N LEU A 5 -84.11 36.23 -26.53
CA LEU A 5 -83.22 36.20 -25.34
C LEU A 5 -82.71 37.58 -24.88
N LEU A 6 -82.70 38.59 -25.73
CA LEU A 6 -82.12 39.90 -25.40
C LEU A 6 -83.03 40.80 -24.54
N THR A 7 -84.30 40.44 -24.34
CA THR A 7 -85.27 41.25 -23.59
C THR A 7 -85.32 40.90 -22.10
N ARG A 8 -84.83 39.72 -21.67
CA ARG A 8 -84.85 39.30 -20.24
C ARG A 8 -83.63 39.73 -19.43
N LEU A 9 -82.55 40.22 -20.07
CA LEU A 9 -81.34 40.65 -19.36
C LEU A 9 -81.30 42.15 -19.01
N ARG A 10 -82.21 42.97 -19.56
CA ARG A 10 -82.26 44.42 -19.26
C ARG A 10 -83.02 44.78 -17.97
N VAL A 11 -83.68 43.83 -17.29
CA VAL A 11 -84.52 44.12 -16.10
C VAL A 11 -83.80 43.88 -14.76
N LYS A 12 -82.61 43.27 -14.73
CA LYS A 12 -81.84 43.07 -13.47
C LYS A 12 -80.71 44.06 -13.21
N LEU A 13 -80.52 45.06 -14.08
CA LEU A 13 -79.45 46.07 -13.95
C LEU A 13 -79.90 47.39 -13.29
N ALA A 14 -81.13 47.48 -12.79
CA ALA A 14 -81.71 48.72 -12.25
C ALA A 14 -81.97 48.74 -10.73
N SER A 15 -81.46 47.80 -9.93
CA SER A 15 -81.75 47.77 -8.47
C SER A 15 -80.55 47.60 -7.53
N ARG A 16 -79.32 47.92 -7.94
CA ARG A 16 -78.16 48.01 -7.01
C ARG A 16 -77.31 49.27 -7.21
N LYS A 17 -77.96 50.41 -7.46
CA LYS A 17 -77.43 51.74 -7.13
C LYS A 17 -78.16 52.24 -5.88
N ALA A 18 -77.78 51.73 -4.71
CA ALA A 18 -78.15 52.30 -3.41
C ALA A 18 -77.15 51.77 -2.37
N GLY A 19 -76.30 52.66 -1.85
CA GLY A 19 -75.34 52.34 -0.80
C GLY A 19 -73.92 52.86 -1.02
N ILE A 20 -73.75 54.10 -1.47
CA ILE A 20 -72.49 54.85 -1.30
C ILE A 20 -72.84 55.95 -0.29
N GLY A 21 -72.54 55.72 0.99
CA GLY A 21 -72.82 56.69 2.05
C GLY A 21 -72.97 56.15 3.47
N SER A 22 -72.20 55.13 3.88
CA SER A 22 -72.07 54.78 5.31
C SER A 22 -70.67 54.25 5.63
N GLU A 23 -70.11 54.71 6.75
CA GLU A 23 -68.75 54.36 7.22
C GLU A 23 -68.64 52.88 7.68
N ASP A 24 -69.74 52.12 7.68
CA ASP A 24 -69.85 50.70 8.05
C ASP A 24 -69.23 49.72 7.04
N GLY A 25 -68.82 50.18 5.85
CA GLY A 25 -68.16 49.36 4.82
C GLY A 25 -66.62 49.35 4.88
N SER A 26 -66.00 50.25 5.65
CA SER A 26 -64.54 50.41 5.67
C SER A 26 -63.82 49.21 6.29
N LEU A 27 -64.36 48.66 7.38
CA LEU A 27 -63.83 47.47 8.06
C LEU A 27 -63.94 46.20 7.22
N THR A 28 -64.99 46.06 6.41
CA THR A 28 -65.13 44.89 5.51
C THR A 28 -64.15 44.96 4.34
N VAL A 29 -63.90 46.14 3.78
CA VAL A 29 -62.85 46.33 2.76
C VAL A 29 -61.46 46.07 3.34
N PHE A 30 -61.18 46.54 4.55
CA PHE A 30 -59.90 46.29 5.23
C PHE A 30 -59.70 44.80 5.60
N ALA A 31 -60.73 44.12 6.10
CA ALA A 31 -60.68 42.70 6.39
C ALA A 31 -60.48 41.84 5.14
N LEU A 32 -61.12 42.19 4.02
CA LEU A 32 -60.88 41.55 2.72
C LEU A 32 -59.45 41.75 2.23
N PHE A 33 -58.88 42.94 2.43
CA PHE A 33 -57.48 43.22 2.10
C PHE A 33 -56.51 42.38 2.94
N LEU A 34 -56.71 42.29 4.26
CA LEU A 34 -55.89 41.44 5.13
C LEU A 34 -56.04 39.96 4.79
N PHE A 35 -57.25 39.51 4.48
CA PHE A 35 -57.49 38.14 4.05
C PHE A 35 -56.75 37.83 2.73
N ALA A 36 -56.83 38.73 1.74
CA ALA A 36 -56.09 38.59 0.49
C ALA A 36 -54.56 38.58 0.73
N ALA A 37 -54.05 39.43 1.64
CA ALA A 37 -52.64 39.46 2.01
C ALA A 37 -52.20 38.14 2.69
N MET A 38 -53.01 37.57 3.58
CA MET A 38 -52.72 36.26 4.21
C MET A 38 -52.70 35.11 3.19
N VAL A 39 -53.66 35.09 2.26
CA VAL A 39 -53.69 34.10 1.17
C VAL A 39 -52.47 34.25 0.28
N LEU A 40 -52.06 35.48 -0.04
CA LEU A 40 -50.86 35.73 -0.84
C LEU A 40 -49.58 35.25 -0.14
N VAL A 41 -49.40 35.59 1.14
CA VAL A 41 -48.20 35.19 1.90
C VAL A 41 -48.16 33.68 2.13
N GLY A 42 -49.29 33.08 2.51
CA GLY A 42 -49.39 31.62 2.64
C GLY A 42 -49.19 30.90 1.30
N GLY A 43 -49.72 31.49 0.23
CA GLY A 43 -49.55 31.00 -1.13
C GLY A 43 -48.12 31.04 -1.63
N LEU A 44 -47.40 32.15 -1.37
CA LEU A 44 -45.96 32.28 -1.62
C LEU A 44 -45.17 31.19 -0.91
N ALA A 45 -45.49 30.89 0.35
CA ALA A 45 -44.81 29.83 1.10
C ALA A 45 -45.01 28.45 0.47
N VAL A 46 -46.24 28.13 0.01
CA VAL A 46 -46.52 26.86 -0.68
C VAL A 46 -45.80 26.79 -2.03
N ASP A 47 -45.83 27.87 -2.82
CA ASP A 47 -45.15 27.92 -4.11
C ASP A 47 -43.63 27.79 -3.98
N LEU A 48 -43.03 28.48 -3.00
CA LEU A 48 -41.61 28.35 -2.70
C LEU A 48 -41.25 26.94 -2.21
N MET A 49 -42.04 26.36 -1.31
CA MET A 49 -41.81 25.01 -0.80
C MET A 49 -41.85 23.97 -1.93
N ARG A 50 -42.81 24.08 -2.85
CA ARG A 50 -42.91 23.21 -4.03
C ARG A 50 -41.71 23.35 -4.95
N PHE A 51 -41.27 24.59 -5.20
CA PHE A 51 -40.10 24.86 -6.03
C PHE A 51 -38.81 24.31 -5.43
N GLU A 52 -38.53 24.58 -4.15
CA GLU A 52 -37.30 24.10 -3.50
C GLU A 52 -37.30 22.57 -3.34
N THR A 53 -38.45 21.95 -3.04
CA THR A 53 -38.55 20.49 -2.96
C THR A 53 -38.24 19.84 -4.32
N GLY A 54 -38.78 20.40 -5.40
CA GLY A 54 -38.50 19.92 -6.75
C GLY A 54 -37.05 20.13 -7.17
N ARG A 55 -36.48 21.30 -6.86
CA ARG A 55 -35.07 21.63 -7.09
C ARG A 55 -34.13 20.64 -6.41
N ILE A 56 -34.32 20.37 -5.11
CA ILE A 56 -33.48 19.46 -4.34
C ILE A 56 -33.58 18.03 -4.87
N ARG A 57 -34.81 17.57 -5.19
CA ARG A 57 -35.01 16.23 -5.78
C ARG A 57 -34.28 16.11 -7.12
N LEU A 58 -34.37 17.13 -7.97
CA LEU A 58 -33.72 17.13 -9.27
C LEU A 58 -32.19 17.15 -9.15
N GLN A 59 -31.64 17.97 -8.25
CA GLN A 59 -30.20 17.98 -7.95
C GLN A 59 -29.71 16.59 -7.52
N ALA A 60 -30.40 15.93 -6.58
CA ALA A 60 -29.98 14.62 -6.08
C ALA A 60 -30.02 13.52 -7.15
N VAL A 61 -30.95 13.59 -8.10
CA VAL A 61 -30.99 12.66 -9.24
C VAL A 61 -29.85 12.97 -10.22
N LEU A 62 -29.63 14.26 -10.51
CA LEU A 62 -28.58 14.69 -11.45
C LEU A 62 -27.19 14.34 -10.93
N ASP A 63 -26.92 14.52 -9.63
CA ASP A 63 -25.66 14.15 -8.97
C ASP A 63 -25.35 12.64 -9.12
N ARG A 64 -26.35 11.79 -8.92
CA ARG A 64 -26.20 10.33 -9.11
C ARG A 64 -25.96 9.97 -10.57
N ALA A 65 -26.64 10.69 -11.47
CA ALA A 65 -26.56 10.47 -12.91
C ALA A 65 -25.16 10.81 -13.45
N VAL A 66 -24.62 11.99 -13.10
CA VAL A 66 -23.27 12.39 -13.54
C VAL A 66 -22.19 11.51 -12.92
N LEU A 67 -22.34 11.10 -11.65
CA LEU A 67 -21.39 10.19 -11.01
C LEU A 67 -21.31 8.83 -11.73
N ALA A 68 -22.47 8.25 -12.06
CA ALA A 68 -22.52 6.98 -12.79
C ALA A 68 -22.01 7.12 -14.24
N ALA A 69 -22.17 8.30 -14.84
CA ALA A 69 -21.72 8.59 -16.20
C ALA A 69 -20.21 8.89 -16.29
N ALA A 70 -19.61 9.44 -15.23
CA ALA A 70 -18.18 9.71 -15.15
C ALA A 70 -17.33 8.43 -15.01
N ASP A 71 -17.94 7.29 -14.65
CA ASP A 71 -17.26 5.99 -14.47
C ASP A 71 -16.48 5.54 -15.74
N LEU A 72 -15.16 5.40 -15.65
CA LEU A 72 -14.25 4.98 -16.71
C LEU A 72 -14.46 3.51 -17.13
N GLN A 73 -15.07 2.68 -16.28
CA GLN A 73 -15.34 1.25 -16.57
C GLN A 73 -16.63 1.04 -17.36
N GLN A 74 -17.39 2.11 -17.58
CA GLN A 74 -18.69 2.06 -18.21
C GLN A 74 -18.61 1.79 -19.71
N LEU A 75 -19.37 0.80 -20.17
CA LEU A 75 -19.41 0.36 -21.58
C LEU A 75 -20.36 1.20 -22.45
N ARG A 76 -21.23 1.99 -21.83
CA ARG A 76 -22.22 2.84 -22.49
C ARG A 76 -21.77 4.29 -22.51
N THR A 77 -22.34 5.08 -23.41
CA THR A 77 -22.02 6.51 -23.50
C THR A 77 -22.50 7.25 -22.24
N PRO A 78 -21.74 8.23 -21.74
CA PRO A 78 -22.16 9.04 -20.60
C PRO A 78 -23.53 9.68 -20.78
N GLU A 79 -23.87 10.11 -22.00
CA GLU A 79 -25.14 10.76 -22.31
C GLU A 79 -26.34 9.82 -22.12
N ASP A 80 -26.21 8.57 -22.57
CA ASP A 80 -27.27 7.57 -22.45
C ASP A 80 -27.58 7.27 -20.98
N ILE A 81 -26.54 7.23 -20.16
CA ILE A 81 -26.65 6.92 -18.72
C ILE A 81 -27.35 8.05 -17.98
N VAL A 82 -26.94 9.30 -18.22
CA VAL A 82 -27.58 10.44 -17.58
C VAL A 82 -29.07 10.49 -17.95
N ARG A 83 -29.40 10.28 -19.24
CA ARG A 83 -30.79 10.28 -19.71
C ARG A 83 -31.61 9.15 -19.12
N GLU A 84 -31.03 7.97 -18.95
CA GLU A 84 -31.70 6.82 -18.34
C GLU A 84 -31.94 7.02 -16.84
N TYR A 85 -30.97 7.54 -16.10
CA TYR A 85 -31.13 7.87 -14.68
C TYR A 85 -32.27 8.88 -14.44
N LEU A 86 -32.38 9.89 -15.31
CA LEU A 86 -33.48 10.85 -15.29
C LEU A 86 -34.82 10.18 -15.61
N ALA A 87 -34.88 9.34 -16.65
CA ALA A 87 -36.09 8.62 -17.04
C ALA A 87 -36.58 7.65 -15.96
N MET A 88 -35.69 6.88 -15.33
CA MET A 88 -35.99 6.00 -14.20
C MET A 88 -36.54 6.76 -12.99
N SER A 89 -36.12 8.01 -12.82
CA SER A 89 -36.59 8.89 -11.73
C SER A 89 -37.90 9.63 -12.06
N GLY A 90 -38.49 9.36 -13.24
CA GLY A 90 -39.71 9.99 -13.72
C GLY A 90 -39.52 11.44 -14.18
N ILE A 91 -38.30 11.80 -14.57
CA ILE A 91 -37.93 13.15 -15.02
C ILE A 91 -37.73 13.12 -16.54
N GLU A 92 -38.39 14.04 -17.25
CA GLU A 92 -38.20 14.17 -18.70
C GLU A 92 -36.81 14.72 -19.02
N ALA A 93 -35.96 13.88 -19.63
CA ALA A 93 -34.59 14.23 -19.99
C ALA A 93 -34.48 15.13 -21.24
N GLY A 94 -35.58 15.62 -21.81
CA GLY A 94 -35.59 16.36 -23.08
C GLY A 94 -34.75 17.65 -23.06
N ASN A 95 -34.61 18.28 -21.90
CA ASN A 95 -33.97 19.58 -21.75
C ASN A 95 -32.60 19.53 -21.04
N VAL A 96 -32.05 18.34 -20.77
CA VAL A 96 -30.71 18.22 -20.18
C VAL A 96 -29.65 18.47 -21.26
N ALA A 97 -28.77 19.44 -21.01
CA ALA A 97 -27.53 19.65 -21.74
C ALA A 97 -26.41 18.90 -21.03
N ILE A 98 -25.76 17.99 -21.73
CA ILE A 98 -24.67 17.16 -21.21
C ILE A 98 -23.43 17.53 -21.99
N ASP A 99 -22.36 17.83 -21.27
CA ASP A 99 -21.03 18.11 -21.80
C ASP A 99 -20.07 17.06 -21.24
N VAL A 100 -19.29 16.45 -22.12
CA VAL A 100 -18.38 15.34 -21.80
C VAL A 100 -16.99 15.71 -22.30
N ASP A 101 -16.05 15.80 -21.36
CA ASP A 101 -14.63 15.99 -21.65
C ASP A 101 -13.88 14.69 -21.32
N GLU A 102 -13.22 14.12 -22.33
CA GLU A 102 -12.53 12.83 -22.24
C GLU A 102 -11.08 12.96 -22.69
N ILE A 103 -10.16 12.47 -21.86
CA ILE A 103 -8.72 12.43 -22.17
C ILE A 103 -8.29 10.99 -22.42
N TYR A 104 -7.69 10.77 -23.59
CA TYR A 104 -7.21 9.47 -24.02
C TYR A 104 -5.67 9.39 -24.00
N ALA A 105 -5.13 8.33 -23.42
CA ALA A 105 -3.72 7.94 -23.59
C ALA A 105 -3.57 7.04 -24.81
N ARG A 106 -2.52 7.28 -25.60
CA ARG A 106 -2.21 6.48 -26.78
C ARG A 106 -1.21 5.38 -26.41
N ARG A 107 -1.54 4.14 -26.77
CA ARG A 107 -0.69 2.96 -26.60
C ARG A 107 -0.31 2.41 -27.98
N GLU A 108 0.98 2.15 -28.18
CA GLU A 108 1.45 1.29 -29.27
C GLU A 108 1.40 -0.15 -28.76
N VAL A 109 0.67 -1.01 -29.46
CA VAL A 109 0.51 -2.42 -29.08
C VAL A 109 1.10 -3.27 -30.20
N GLY A 110 2.13 -4.06 -29.87
CA GLY A 110 2.69 -5.09 -30.75
C GLY A 110 4.01 -4.72 -31.45
N ALA A 111 4.78 -5.75 -31.81
CA ALA A 111 6.07 -5.64 -32.51
C ALA A 111 5.93 -5.33 -34.03
N THR A 112 4.69 -5.23 -34.52
CA THR A 112 4.35 -4.86 -35.89
C THR A 112 3.74 -3.46 -35.89
N ALA A 113 4.45 -2.51 -36.51
CA ALA A 113 4.01 -1.12 -36.64
C ALA A 113 2.62 -1.03 -37.30
N GLY A 114 1.61 -0.57 -36.57
CA GLY A 114 0.29 -0.27 -37.15
C GLY A 114 -0.92 -0.33 -36.23
N GLU A 115 -0.84 -1.00 -35.06
CA GLU A 115 -1.97 -1.10 -34.13
C GLU A 115 -1.79 -0.10 -32.96
N SER A 116 -2.67 0.91 -32.91
CA SER A 116 -2.70 1.90 -31.84
C SER A 116 -4.02 1.78 -31.08
N GLU A 117 -3.92 1.48 -29.79
CA GLU A 117 -5.04 1.38 -28.86
C GLU A 117 -5.10 2.70 -28.07
N THR A 118 -6.29 3.28 -27.93
CA THR A 118 -6.50 4.51 -27.16
C THR A 118 -7.28 4.20 -25.91
N ASP A 119 -6.67 4.41 -24.76
CA ASP A 119 -7.26 4.15 -23.47
C ASP A 119 -7.78 5.44 -22.84
N LEU A 120 -9.00 5.42 -22.30
CA LEU A 120 -9.57 6.56 -21.58
C LEU A 120 -8.94 6.68 -20.18
N VAL A 121 -8.41 7.85 -19.84
CA VAL A 121 -7.66 8.11 -18.59
C VAL A 121 -8.38 9.09 -17.66
N ARG A 122 -9.20 9.97 -18.22
CA ARG A 122 -9.99 10.95 -17.48
C ARG A 122 -11.29 11.22 -18.20
N ARG A 123 -12.38 11.33 -17.45
CA ARG A 123 -13.70 11.70 -17.92
C ARG A 123 -14.33 12.71 -16.98
N ILE A 124 -14.73 13.85 -17.52
CA ILE A 124 -15.53 14.86 -16.83
C ILE A 124 -16.89 14.87 -17.48
N VAL A 125 -17.94 14.64 -16.70
CA VAL A 125 -19.33 14.72 -17.16
C VAL A 125 -20.00 15.88 -16.45
N THR A 126 -20.48 16.85 -17.24
CA THR A 126 -21.20 18.01 -16.76
C THR A 126 -22.62 17.96 -17.26
N ALA A 127 -23.61 18.03 -16.37
CA ALA A 127 -25.01 18.09 -16.74
C ALA A 127 -25.65 19.39 -16.27
N ASN A 128 -26.33 20.06 -17.19
CA ASN A 128 -27.10 21.27 -16.97
C ASN A 128 -28.55 21.02 -17.32
N MET A 129 -29.46 21.23 -16.38
CA MET A 129 -30.89 21.03 -16.60
C MET A 129 -31.71 22.26 -16.17
N PRO A 130 -32.39 22.93 -17.12
CA PRO A 130 -33.38 23.94 -16.79
C PRO A 130 -34.55 23.31 -16.00
N TYR A 131 -34.93 23.97 -14.91
CA TYR A 131 -36.05 23.59 -14.06
C TYR A 131 -37.06 24.74 -14.02
N SER A 132 -38.30 24.48 -14.42
CA SER A 132 -39.40 25.42 -14.33
C SER A 132 -40.62 24.76 -13.71
N ILE A 133 -41.25 25.44 -12.75
CA ILE A 133 -42.50 24.99 -12.14
C ILE A 133 -43.52 26.12 -12.09
N GLY A 134 -44.76 25.79 -12.46
CA GLY A 134 -45.89 26.70 -12.35
C GLY A 134 -46.27 26.98 -10.90
N THR A 135 -46.40 28.26 -10.59
CA THR A 135 -46.88 28.75 -9.28
C THR A 135 -48.40 28.69 -9.22
N ILE A 136 -48.96 28.34 -8.07
CA ILE A 136 -50.40 28.20 -7.85
C ILE A 136 -51.02 29.53 -7.38
N PHE A 137 -50.33 30.25 -6.50
CA PHE A 137 -50.85 31.44 -5.84
C PHE A 137 -50.24 32.74 -6.36
N LEU A 138 -48.97 32.70 -6.75
CA LEU A 138 -48.27 33.85 -7.32
C LEU A 138 -48.79 34.36 -8.69
N PRO A 139 -49.63 33.64 -9.46
CA PRO A 139 -50.33 34.25 -10.60
C PRO A 139 -51.20 35.46 -10.20
N MET A 140 -51.60 35.57 -8.92
CA MET A 140 -52.32 36.74 -8.41
C MET A 140 -51.50 38.05 -8.49
N VAL A 141 -50.18 37.94 -8.59
CA VAL A 141 -49.23 39.07 -8.75
C VAL A 141 -48.44 38.96 -10.06
N ASP A 142 -49.00 38.27 -11.05
CA ASP A 142 -48.43 38.08 -12.40
C ASP A 142 -47.07 37.33 -12.42
N LEU A 143 -46.81 36.53 -11.39
CA LEU A 143 -45.69 35.61 -11.34
C LEU A 143 -46.22 34.20 -11.57
N ASN A 144 -46.04 33.70 -12.80
CA ASN A 144 -46.65 32.42 -13.22
C ASN A 144 -45.72 31.21 -13.08
N PHE A 145 -44.40 31.44 -12.97
CA PHE A 145 -43.39 30.38 -12.92
C PHE A 145 -42.20 30.77 -12.05
N PHE A 146 -41.59 29.76 -11.43
CA PHE A 146 -40.22 29.85 -10.93
C PHE A 146 -39.28 29.10 -11.85
N ASN A 147 -38.15 29.72 -12.18
CA ASN A 147 -37.13 29.16 -13.06
C ASN A 147 -35.80 29.04 -12.31
N SER A 148 -35.11 27.92 -12.54
CA SER A 148 -33.75 27.67 -12.07
C SER A 148 -33.00 26.85 -13.13
N THR A 149 -31.69 26.82 -13.03
CA THR A 149 -30.87 25.82 -13.74
C THR A 149 -30.15 24.99 -12.69
N ILE A 150 -30.27 23.67 -12.82
CA ILE A 150 -29.57 22.70 -11.99
C ILE A 150 -28.28 22.34 -12.70
N TRP A 151 -27.17 22.48 -12.02
CA TRP A 151 -25.84 22.11 -12.52
C TRP A 151 -25.28 21.00 -11.63
N SER A 152 -24.68 20.00 -12.26
CA SER A 152 -23.95 18.95 -11.58
C SER A 152 -22.78 18.51 -12.45
N GLN A 153 -21.64 18.22 -11.83
CA GLN A 153 -20.46 17.72 -12.50
C GLN A 153 -19.91 16.52 -11.72
N ALA A 154 -19.36 15.56 -12.43
CA ALA A 154 -18.53 14.53 -11.86
C ALA A 154 -17.29 14.36 -12.72
N GLU A 155 -16.20 14.03 -12.05
CA GLU A 155 -14.91 13.80 -12.68
C GLU A 155 -14.36 12.48 -12.15
N GLU A 156 -13.96 11.60 -13.06
CA GLU A 156 -13.05 10.52 -12.75
C GLU A 156 -11.75 10.74 -13.52
N GLU A 157 -10.67 10.88 -12.76
CA GLU A 157 -9.30 10.79 -13.28
C GLU A 157 -8.68 9.53 -12.69
N GLY A 158 -7.94 8.77 -13.50
CA GLY A 158 -7.28 7.57 -13.03
C GLY A 158 -6.30 7.88 -11.89
N ASP A 159 -6.69 7.56 -10.65
CA ASP A 159 -5.86 7.74 -9.45
C ASP A 159 -4.49 7.08 -9.66
N LYS A 160 -3.42 7.83 -9.39
CA LYS A 160 -2.06 7.30 -9.39
C LYS A 160 -1.86 6.53 -8.10
N ILE A 161 -1.87 5.21 -8.19
CA ILE A 161 -1.78 4.35 -7.02
C ILE A 161 -0.35 3.79 -6.91
N GLU A 162 0.20 3.86 -5.71
CA GLU A 162 1.50 3.28 -5.36
C GLU A 162 1.28 2.25 -4.26
N ILE A 163 1.61 0.99 -4.54
CA ILE A 163 1.34 -0.13 -3.64
C ILE A 163 2.66 -0.77 -3.22
N SER A 164 2.82 -1.02 -1.92
CA SER A 164 3.88 -1.86 -1.39
C SER A 164 3.30 -3.09 -0.70
N LEU A 165 3.51 -4.26 -1.30
CA LEU A 165 3.12 -5.56 -0.76
C LEU A 165 4.25 -6.10 0.13
N VAL A 166 4.03 -6.18 1.44
CA VAL A 166 4.94 -6.73 2.43
C VAL A 166 4.48 -8.14 2.77
N LEU A 167 5.22 -9.16 2.30
CA LEU A 167 4.77 -10.55 2.28
C LEU A 167 5.68 -11.43 3.14
N ASP A 168 5.08 -12.12 4.10
CA ASP A 168 5.78 -12.98 5.04
C ASP A 168 6.18 -14.34 4.41
N LEU A 169 7.48 -14.63 4.45
CA LEU A 169 8.10 -15.88 4.03
C LEU A 169 8.82 -16.58 5.19
N SER A 170 8.42 -16.30 6.43
CA SER A 170 8.90 -16.97 7.64
C SER A 170 8.64 -18.48 7.61
N GLY A 171 9.33 -19.22 8.47
CA GLY A 171 9.22 -20.68 8.55
C GLY A 171 7.81 -21.17 8.88
N SER A 172 7.06 -20.45 9.73
CA SER A 172 5.69 -20.76 10.13
C SER A 172 4.69 -20.68 8.97
N MET A 173 5.03 -19.96 7.89
CA MET A 173 4.23 -19.94 6.67
C MET A 173 4.27 -21.28 5.88
N ASN A 174 5.07 -22.26 6.30
CA ASN A 174 5.00 -23.62 5.76
C ASN A 174 3.83 -24.44 6.35
N ASP A 175 3.27 -24.01 7.48
CA ASP A 175 2.17 -24.73 8.13
C ASP A 175 0.87 -24.50 7.36
N ASN A 176 -0.07 -25.46 7.42
CA ASN A 176 -1.44 -25.37 6.87
C ASN A 176 -1.58 -24.81 5.44
N ASN A 177 -0.55 -24.95 4.58
CA ASN A 177 -0.50 -24.35 3.24
C ASN A 177 -0.65 -22.81 3.22
N ARG A 178 -0.29 -22.13 4.33
CA ARG A 178 -0.31 -20.67 4.51
C ARG A 178 0.35 -19.92 3.34
N LEU A 179 1.59 -20.29 3.01
CA LEU A 179 2.31 -19.69 1.88
C LEU A 179 1.62 -19.96 0.53
N GLY A 180 1.05 -21.15 0.33
CA GLY A 180 0.32 -21.48 -0.89
C GLY A 180 -0.89 -20.56 -1.08
N ASN A 181 -1.65 -20.35 -0.02
CA ASN A 181 -2.82 -19.46 -0.02
C ASN A 181 -2.41 -17.98 -0.19
N LEU A 182 -1.33 -17.55 0.47
CA LEU A 182 -0.69 -16.23 0.27
C LEU A 182 -0.40 -15.97 -1.20
N LYS A 183 0.24 -16.94 -1.88
CA LYS A 183 0.60 -16.80 -3.30
C LYS A 183 -0.64 -16.64 -4.17
N VAL A 184 -1.67 -17.45 -3.94
CA VAL A 184 -2.92 -17.36 -4.73
C VAL A 184 -3.56 -15.98 -4.56
N ALA A 185 -3.71 -15.51 -3.33
CA ALA A 185 -4.36 -14.24 -3.05
C ALA A 185 -3.57 -13.03 -3.55
N ALA A 186 -2.25 -13.02 -3.34
CA ALA A 186 -1.37 -11.96 -3.85
C ALA A 186 -1.41 -11.87 -5.38
N LYS A 187 -1.48 -13.01 -6.08
CA LYS A 187 -1.63 -13.02 -7.55
C LYS A 187 -3.00 -12.50 -7.99
N GLN A 188 -4.09 -12.89 -7.34
CA GLN A 188 -5.42 -12.37 -7.63
C GLN A 188 -5.52 -10.85 -7.38
N PHE A 189 -4.83 -10.35 -6.35
CA PHE A 189 -4.71 -8.92 -6.10
C PHE A 189 -3.99 -8.20 -7.23
N VAL A 190 -2.81 -8.71 -7.64
CA VAL A 190 -2.06 -8.18 -8.78
C VAL A 190 -2.93 -8.16 -10.04
N ASP A 191 -3.62 -9.27 -10.33
CA ASP A 191 -4.51 -9.35 -11.49
C ASP A 191 -5.65 -8.34 -11.39
N THR A 192 -6.26 -8.16 -10.22
CA THR A 192 -7.40 -7.25 -10.02
C THR A 192 -7.00 -5.78 -10.13
N VAL A 193 -5.87 -5.41 -9.52
CA VAL A 193 -5.38 -4.02 -9.52
C VAL A 193 -4.80 -3.63 -10.88
N LEU A 194 -4.20 -4.57 -11.63
CA LEU A 194 -3.58 -4.34 -12.95
C LEU A 194 -4.41 -4.89 -14.12
N ARG A 195 -5.74 -5.02 -13.95
CA ARG A 195 -6.67 -5.63 -14.93
C ARG A 195 -6.50 -5.07 -16.35
N ASP A 196 -6.37 -3.76 -16.49
CA ASP A 196 -6.42 -3.09 -17.80
C ASP A 196 -5.09 -2.41 -18.16
N ALA A 197 -4.74 -2.39 -19.44
CA ALA A 197 -3.51 -1.75 -19.94
C ALA A 197 -3.29 -0.29 -19.49
N PRO A 198 -4.29 0.62 -19.48
CA PRO A 198 -4.07 1.98 -18.99
C PRO A 198 -3.77 2.04 -17.49
N THR A 199 -4.28 1.07 -16.74
CA THR A 199 -4.04 0.99 -15.29
C THR A 199 -2.60 0.61 -14.97
N ARG A 200 -1.87 0.00 -15.92
CA ARG A 200 -0.45 -0.33 -15.78
C ARG A 200 0.47 0.89 -15.88
N ASP A 201 -0.03 2.02 -16.35
CA ASP A 201 0.72 3.28 -16.37
C ASP A 201 0.46 4.12 -15.09
N LEU A 202 -0.67 3.87 -14.42
CA LEU A 202 -1.12 4.61 -13.24
C LEU A 202 -0.86 3.89 -11.92
N VAL A 203 -0.62 2.57 -11.95
CA VAL A 203 -0.34 1.79 -10.76
C VAL A 203 1.09 1.26 -10.77
N SER A 204 1.80 1.41 -9.65
CA SER A 204 3.07 0.73 -9.39
C SER A 204 2.96 -0.16 -8.16
N ILE A 205 3.37 -1.42 -8.28
CA ILE A 205 3.41 -2.40 -7.20
C ILE A 205 4.88 -2.75 -6.90
N SER A 206 5.28 -2.54 -5.65
CA SER A 206 6.52 -3.04 -5.09
C SER A 206 6.23 -4.26 -4.22
N ILE A 207 7.10 -5.28 -4.25
CA ILE A 207 7.00 -6.47 -3.38
C ILE A 207 8.22 -6.52 -2.45
N VAL A 208 7.94 -6.63 -1.16
CA VAL A 208 8.90 -6.78 -0.07
C VAL A 208 8.69 -8.15 0.58
N PRO A 209 9.35 -9.19 0.07
CA PRO A 209 9.38 -10.48 0.76
C PRO A 209 10.26 -10.36 2.01
N PHE A 210 9.73 -10.79 3.17
CA PHE A 210 10.48 -10.74 4.43
C PHE A 210 10.47 -12.09 5.15
N SER A 211 11.42 -12.25 6.07
CA SER A 211 11.48 -13.33 7.05
C SER A 211 12.15 -12.74 8.29
N GLY A 212 13.25 -13.30 8.80
CA GLY A 212 14.05 -12.67 9.87
C GLY A 212 14.80 -11.41 9.42
N GLN A 213 14.89 -11.21 8.10
CA GLN A 213 15.46 -10.05 7.44
C GLN A 213 14.79 -9.81 6.07
N VAL A 214 15.08 -8.66 5.46
CA VAL A 214 14.72 -8.33 4.07
C VAL A 214 15.98 -8.22 3.22
N SER A 215 16.05 -9.00 2.14
CA SER A 215 17.17 -8.94 1.20
C SER A 215 16.93 -7.87 0.14
N THR A 216 17.92 -7.02 -0.10
CA THR A 216 17.81 -5.91 -1.06
C THR A 216 18.59 -6.17 -2.35
N THR A 217 18.32 -5.36 -3.38
CA THR A 217 19.01 -5.45 -4.67
C THR A 217 20.36 -4.72 -4.63
N PRO A 218 21.32 -5.07 -5.52
CA PRO A 218 22.56 -4.31 -5.66
C PRO A 218 22.35 -2.81 -5.93
N THR A 219 21.27 -2.43 -6.63
CA THR A 219 20.89 -1.03 -6.84
C THR A 219 20.62 -0.32 -5.51
N ILE A 220 19.83 -0.93 -4.62
CA ILE A 220 19.52 -0.38 -3.30
C ILE A 220 20.79 -0.25 -2.45
N VAL A 221 21.64 -1.27 -2.44
CA VAL A 221 22.93 -1.27 -1.73
C VAL A 221 23.78 -0.07 -2.14
N SER A 222 23.86 0.21 -3.46
CA SER A 222 24.63 1.34 -3.99
C SER A 222 24.00 2.70 -3.67
N LEU A 223 22.66 2.81 -3.69
CA LEU A 223 21.96 4.07 -3.46
C LEU A 223 21.94 4.47 -1.99
N LEU A 224 21.84 3.50 -1.08
CA LEU A 224 21.72 3.73 0.35
C LEU A 224 23.05 3.63 1.11
N ASN A 225 24.17 3.51 0.39
CA ASN A 225 25.52 3.49 0.96
C ASN A 225 25.68 2.46 2.08
N PHE A 226 25.44 1.18 1.78
CA PHE A 226 25.64 0.14 2.80
C PHE A 226 27.11 0.07 3.20
N SER A 227 27.33 -0.21 4.47
CA SER A 227 28.66 -0.46 5.03
C SER A 227 29.37 -1.64 4.34
N THR A 228 30.71 -1.59 4.36
CA THR A 228 31.61 -2.37 3.49
C THR A 228 32.41 -3.43 4.25
N GLU A 229 31.95 -3.84 5.44
CA GLU A 229 32.61 -4.85 6.27
C GLU A 229 32.74 -6.20 5.56
N HIS A 230 31.76 -6.53 4.72
CA HIS A 230 31.74 -7.70 3.86
C HIS A 230 30.75 -7.53 2.71
N ASP A 231 30.73 -8.49 1.80
CA ASP A 231 29.90 -8.45 0.60
C ASP A 231 28.95 -9.67 0.46
N TYR A 232 28.87 -10.52 1.50
CA TYR A 232 28.04 -11.72 1.52
C TYR A 232 26.53 -11.50 1.51
N THR A 233 26.01 -10.42 2.11
CA THR A 233 24.57 -10.15 2.24
C THR A 233 24.20 -8.76 1.71
N ASN A 234 22.91 -8.58 1.45
CA ASN A 234 22.30 -7.28 1.12
C ASN A 234 21.18 -6.92 2.11
N CYS A 235 21.27 -7.33 3.37
CA CYS A 235 20.31 -6.95 4.42
C CYS A 235 20.90 -5.86 5.34
N VAL A 236 20.04 -5.17 6.08
CA VAL A 236 20.41 -4.08 6.99
C VAL A 236 19.91 -4.38 8.41
N ASP A 237 20.74 -4.09 9.40
CA ASP A 237 20.30 -4.02 10.79
C ASP A 237 19.97 -2.56 11.12
N PHE A 238 18.69 -2.30 11.40
CA PHE A 238 18.20 -0.97 11.76
C PHE A 238 18.24 -0.75 13.27
N ASP A 239 18.66 0.45 13.68
CA ASP A 239 18.47 0.90 15.06
C ASP A 239 17.03 1.39 15.29
N ASP A 240 16.58 1.41 16.55
CA ASP A 240 15.21 1.81 16.94
C ASP A 240 14.77 3.17 16.35
N SER A 241 15.70 4.12 16.23
CA SER A 241 15.41 5.45 15.68
C SER A 241 14.99 5.42 14.21
N ALA A 242 15.40 4.41 13.44
CA ALA A 242 15.07 4.27 12.02
C ALA A 242 13.57 4.01 11.79
N PHE A 243 12.86 3.48 12.78
CA PHE A 243 11.43 3.18 12.70
C PHE A 243 10.55 4.41 12.93
N THR A 244 11.11 5.51 13.44
CA THR A 244 10.36 6.78 13.68
C THR A 244 10.01 7.54 12.40
N LYS A 245 10.55 7.13 11.25
CA LYS A 245 10.35 7.77 9.94
C LYS A 245 10.22 6.71 8.86
N THR A 246 9.47 7.01 7.80
CA THR A 246 9.35 6.17 6.61
C THR A 246 10.64 6.19 5.77
N SER A 247 11.26 7.36 5.63
CA SER A 247 12.48 7.55 4.84
C SER A 247 13.69 6.76 5.35
N ILE A 248 14.58 6.43 4.42
CA ILE A 248 15.91 5.86 4.68
C ILE A 248 16.90 6.74 3.93
N THR A 249 17.88 7.29 4.64
CA THR A 249 18.83 8.25 4.09
C THR A 249 20.24 7.67 4.07
N ALA A 250 21.00 7.96 3.02
CA ALA A 250 22.37 7.50 2.82
C ALA A 250 23.46 8.40 3.46
N ILE A 251 23.09 9.28 4.41
CA ILE A 251 24.01 10.26 5.00
C ILE A 251 25.13 9.54 5.77
N GLU A 252 24.75 8.53 6.55
CA GLU A 252 25.68 7.63 7.21
C GLU A 252 25.57 6.23 6.60
N PRO A 253 26.66 5.46 6.56
CA PRO A 253 26.60 4.11 6.02
C PRO A 253 25.62 3.23 6.81
N LEU A 254 24.67 2.60 6.12
CA LEU A 254 23.74 1.67 6.76
C LEU A 254 24.47 0.41 7.22
N LYS A 255 24.23 -0.01 8.48
CA LYS A 255 24.84 -1.21 9.05
C LYS A 255 24.34 -2.45 8.32
N ARG A 256 25.23 -3.11 7.57
CA ARG A 256 24.93 -4.34 6.85
C ARG A 256 24.75 -5.47 7.88
N ALA A 257 23.74 -6.32 7.69
CA ALA A 257 23.55 -7.49 8.55
C ALA A 257 24.58 -8.57 8.21
N ALA A 258 25.20 -9.18 9.22
CA ALA A 258 26.21 -10.22 9.02
C ALA A 258 25.65 -11.46 8.30
N TYR A 259 26.50 -12.14 7.53
CA TYR A 259 26.19 -13.49 7.04
C TYR A 259 26.63 -14.53 8.07
N PHE A 260 25.69 -15.17 8.76
CA PHE A 260 26.00 -16.19 9.75
C PHE A 260 24.80 -17.10 9.99
N ASP A 261 25.11 -18.29 10.51
CA ASP A 261 24.14 -19.30 10.93
C ASP A 261 24.22 -19.48 12.46
N PRO A 262 23.26 -18.94 13.22
CA PRO A 262 23.18 -19.13 14.66
C PRO A 262 22.34 -20.33 15.09
N TYR A 263 21.65 -21.00 14.18
CA TYR A 263 20.57 -21.95 14.50
C TYR A 263 21.00 -23.41 14.32
N SER A 264 21.84 -23.68 13.34
CA SER A 264 22.20 -25.03 12.95
C SER A 264 23.13 -25.72 13.94
N GLY A 265 22.92 -27.03 14.07
CA GLY A 265 23.77 -27.95 14.82
C GLY A 265 25.22 -27.95 14.36
N THR A 266 26.12 -28.45 15.20
CA THR A 266 27.58 -28.42 15.00
C THR A 266 28.07 -29.25 13.82
N ASP A 267 27.29 -30.22 13.37
CA ASP A 267 27.62 -31.14 12.28
C ASP A 267 27.20 -30.60 10.90
N LEU A 268 26.39 -29.54 10.88
CA LEU A 268 25.92 -28.91 9.66
C LEU A 268 26.88 -27.77 9.25
N GLY A 269 26.89 -27.46 7.96
CA GLY A 269 27.54 -26.25 7.44
C GLY A 269 26.76 -24.98 7.81
N VAL A 270 26.98 -23.91 7.06
CA VAL A 270 26.17 -22.70 7.11
C VAL A 270 24.92 -22.94 6.26
N VAL A 271 23.78 -23.25 6.90
CA VAL A 271 22.55 -23.66 6.20
C VAL A 271 21.32 -22.85 6.60
N ASP A 272 21.23 -22.38 7.85
CA ASP A 272 20.10 -21.60 8.36
C ASP A 272 20.55 -20.21 8.80
N VAL A 273 20.50 -19.27 7.87
CA VAL A 273 21.10 -17.95 8.01
C VAL A 273 20.05 -16.87 8.27
N VAL A 274 20.41 -15.88 9.09
CA VAL A 274 19.52 -14.74 9.41
C VAL A 274 19.20 -13.91 8.16
N CYS A 275 20.21 -13.66 7.32
CA CYS A 275 20.05 -13.04 6.02
C CYS A 275 20.67 -13.94 4.94
N ARG A 276 19.92 -14.16 3.86
CA ARG A 276 20.39 -14.95 2.74
C ARG A 276 21.55 -14.29 2.02
N ARG A 277 22.32 -15.12 1.30
CA ARG A 277 23.43 -14.62 0.48
C ARG A 277 22.90 -13.63 -0.54
N ARG A 278 23.70 -12.59 -0.82
CA ARG A 278 23.37 -11.59 -1.83
C ARG A 278 23.07 -12.20 -3.19
N THR A 279 23.60 -13.38 -3.52
CA THR A 279 23.37 -14.06 -4.81
C THR A 279 22.01 -14.75 -4.90
N ASP A 280 21.29 -14.94 -3.78
CA ASP A 280 19.94 -15.48 -3.77
C ASP A 280 18.94 -14.37 -4.10
N GLN A 281 18.43 -14.38 -5.34
CA GLN A 281 17.51 -13.38 -5.86
C GLN A 281 16.04 -13.68 -5.53
N SER A 282 15.73 -14.87 -4.98
CA SER A 282 14.35 -15.33 -4.75
C SER A 282 13.59 -14.52 -3.69
N ARG A 283 14.32 -13.71 -2.90
CA ARG A 283 13.78 -12.91 -1.80
C ARG A 283 14.25 -11.45 -1.85
N TRP A 284 14.70 -10.98 -3.01
CA TRP A 284 15.04 -9.57 -3.18
C TRP A 284 13.79 -8.68 -3.10
N ILE A 285 13.94 -7.44 -2.68
CA ILE A 285 12.90 -6.44 -2.94
C ILE A 285 12.69 -6.34 -4.45
N PHE A 286 11.42 -6.41 -4.88
CA PHE A 286 11.01 -6.19 -6.26
C PHE A 286 10.39 -4.79 -6.37
N PRO A 287 11.14 -3.76 -6.83
CA PRO A 287 10.65 -2.38 -6.84
C PRO A 287 9.76 -2.07 -8.05
N PHE A 288 8.73 -1.24 -7.83
CA PHE A 288 7.91 -0.47 -8.78
C PHE A 288 7.53 -1.15 -10.10
N SER A 289 6.97 -2.35 -10.07
CA SER A 289 6.47 -3.02 -11.28
C SER A 289 5.05 -2.59 -11.64
N SER A 290 4.73 -2.60 -12.93
CA SER A 290 3.34 -2.65 -13.42
C SER A 290 3.09 -3.81 -14.39
N ASP A 291 4.02 -4.77 -14.42
CA ASP A 291 3.92 -5.99 -15.21
C ASP A 291 3.35 -7.12 -14.35
N PRO A 292 2.09 -7.55 -14.58
CA PRO A 292 1.46 -8.59 -13.78
C PRO A 292 2.15 -9.94 -13.92
N ASP A 293 2.69 -10.29 -15.09
CA ASP A 293 3.29 -11.61 -15.30
C ASP A 293 4.62 -11.73 -14.56
N ARG A 294 5.41 -10.65 -14.54
CA ARG A 294 6.64 -10.59 -13.74
C ARG A 294 6.36 -10.64 -12.24
N LEU A 295 5.34 -9.90 -11.77
CA LEU A 295 4.93 -9.91 -10.36
C LEU A 295 4.46 -11.31 -9.93
N LYS A 296 3.59 -11.94 -10.72
CA LYS A 296 3.06 -13.29 -10.43
C LYS A 296 4.15 -14.35 -10.47
N SER A 297 5.03 -14.31 -11.47
CA SER A 297 6.17 -15.24 -11.57
C SER A 297 7.11 -15.10 -10.38
N TYR A 298 7.31 -13.86 -9.89
CA TYR A 298 8.10 -13.61 -8.70
C TYR A 298 7.46 -14.19 -7.43
N ILE A 299 6.16 -13.98 -7.25
CA ILE A 299 5.38 -14.54 -6.13
C ILE A 299 5.40 -16.07 -6.15
N ASP A 300 5.29 -16.69 -7.32
CA ASP A 300 5.29 -18.15 -7.47
C ASP A 300 6.61 -18.79 -7.01
N ALA A 301 7.73 -18.07 -7.11
CA ALA A 301 9.05 -18.54 -6.70
C ALA A 301 9.28 -18.54 -5.17
N PHE A 302 8.36 -17.99 -4.37
CA PHE A 302 8.57 -17.88 -2.93
C PHE A 302 8.67 -19.23 -2.22
N SER A 303 9.50 -19.27 -1.18
CA SER A 303 9.62 -20.41 -0.26
C SER A 303 9.70 -19.87 1.16
N ALA A 304 9.07 -20.57 2.10
CA ALA A 304 8.99 -20.18 3.51
C ALA A 304 10.17 -20.77 4.30
N ASN A 305 10.91 -19.93 5.02
CA ASN A 305 12.07 -20.30 5.84
C ASN A 305 12.63 -19.07 6.57
N GLY A 306 13.17 -19.29 7.78
CA GLY A 306 13.76 -18.27 8.64
C GLY A 306 12.76 -17.71 9.65
N GLY A 307 13.20 -16.73 10.43
CA GLY A 307 12.35 -16.08 11.42
C GLY A 307 11.29 -15.15 10.84
N THR A 308 10.60 -14.42 11.72
CA THR A 308 9.57 -13.45 11.37
C THR A 308 9.93 -12.07 11.92
N SER A 309 10.09 -11.08 11.04
CA SER A 309 10.40 -9.69 11.41
C SER A 309 9.56 -8.73 10.56
N ILE A 310 8.29 -8.62 10.95
CA ILE A 310 7.27 -7.81 10.27
C ILE A 310 7.67 -6.34 10.27
N ASN A 311 8.23 -5.86 11.38
CA ASN A 311 8.81 -4.51 11.53
C ASN A 311 9.79 -4.16 10.40
N ILE A 312 10.72 -5.06 10.06
CA ILE A 312 11.72 -4.83 9.01
C ILE A 312 11.06 -4.83 7.62
N GLY A 313 10.12 -5.76 7.40
CA GLY A 313 9.30 -5.81 6.19
C GLY A 313 8.55 -4.49 5.95
N VAL A 314 7.83 -4.01 6.97
CA VAL A 314 7.06 -2.76 6.91
C VAL A 314 7.98 -1.55 6.77
N LYS A 315 9.16 -1.52 7.40
CA LYS A 315 10.15 -0.45 7.22
C LYS A 315 10.58 -0.29 5.76
N TRP A 316 10.92 -1.39 5.10
CA TRP A 316 11.25 -1.36 3.67
C TRP A 316 10.04 -1.03 2.81
N GLY A 317 8.86 -1.58 3.12
CA GLY A 317 7.64 -1.29 2.37
C GLY A 317 7.22 0.19 2.46
N ALA A 318 7.33 0.78 3.64
CA ALA A 318 7.06 2.20 3.86
C ALA A 318 8.08 3.08 3.13
N TRP A 319 9.37 2.71 3.10
CA TRP A 319 10.39 3.43 2.34
C TRP A 319 10.13 3.40 0.84
N LEU A 320 9.64 2.29 0.29
CA LEU A 320 9.28 2.19 -1.13
C LEU A 320 8.07 3.06 -1.50
N LEU A 321 7.30 3.54 -0.53
CA LEU A 321 6.25 4.55 -0.75
C LEU A 321 6.74 5.97 -0.42
N ASP A 322 7.94 6.12 0.12
CA ASP A 322 8.51 7.40 0.52
C ASP A 322 9.23 8.08 -0.66
N PRO A 323 9.05 9.39 -0.86
CA PRO A 323 9.72 10.14 -1.92
C PRO A 323 11.25 10.02 -1.91
N SER A 324 11.86 9.72 -0.76
CA SER A 324 13.30 9.46 -0.66
C SER A 324 13.77 8.25 -1.48
N SER A 325 12.87 7.32 -1.84
CA SER A 325 13.19 6.19 -2.72
C SER A 325 13.01 6.48 -4.21
N MET A 326 12.65 7.72 -4.61
CA MET A 326 12.47 8.09 -6.03
C MET A 326 13.70 7.80 -6.89
N ARG A 327 14.90 7.99 -6.32
CA ARG A 327 16.17 7.66 -7.00
C ARG A 327 16.31 6.18 -7.34
N LEU A 328 15.64 5.29 -6.61
CA LEU A 328 15.60 3.86 -6.94
C LEU A 328 14.76 3.64 -8.20
N ALA A 329 13.57 4.24 -8.29
CA ALA A 329 12.74 4.13 -9.49
C ALA A 329 13.48 4.64 -10.73
N ASP A 330 14.12 5.80 -10.64
CA ASP A 330 14.92 6.37 -11.74
C ASP A 330 16.05 5.43 -12.19
N ALA A 331 16.78 4.84 -11.22
CA ALA A 331 17.87 3.90 -11.52
C ALA A 331 17.37 2.61 -12.17
N GLU A 332 16.21 2.10 -11.74
CA GLU A 332 15.60 0.89 -12.27
C GLU A 332 14.98 1.11 -13.67
N ILE A 333 14.45 2.30 -13.94
CA ILE A 333 14.02 2.74 -15.29
C ILE A 333 15.23 2.85 -16.21
N ALA A 334 16.32 3.51 -15.77
CA ALA A 334 17.55 3.64 -16.56
C ALA A 334 18.19 2.28 -16.88
N ALA A 335 18.02 1.30 -15.99
CA ALA A 335 18.46 -0.07 -16.20
C ALA A 335 17.51 -0.93 -17.07
N GLY A 336 16.39 -0.37 -17.54
CA GLY A 336 15.39 -1.06 -18.36
C GLY A 336 14.62 -2.15 -17.61
N ARG A 337 14.62 -2.14 -16.27
CA ARG A 337 13.94 -3.15 -15.45
C ARG A 337 12.50 -2.76 -15.09
N ILE A 338 12.15 -1.48 -15.21
CA ILE A 338 10.83 -0.93 -14.90
C ILE A 338 10.31 -0.11 -16.09
N ASN A 339 8.99 -0.06 -16.25
CA ASN A 339 8.34 0.72 -17.29
C ASN A 339 8.68 2.23 -17.13
N PRO A 340 9.26 2.89 -18.15
CA PRO A 340 9.60 4.32 -18.08
C PRO A 340 8.43 5.25 -17.75
N LYS A 341 7.18 4.84 -18.03
CA LYS A 341 5.97 5.60 -17.69
C LYS A 341 5.71 5.70 -16.18
N LEU A 342 6.38 4.89 -15.36
CA LEU A 342 6.34 4.97 -13.90
C LEU A 342 7.33 6.00 -13.32
N GLY A 343 7.95 6.83 -14.16
CA GLY A 343 8.87 7.88 -13.72
C GLY A 343 8.23 8.89 -12.76
N GLY A 344 9.06 9.50 -11.90
CA GLY A 344 8.62 10.46 -10.88
C GLY A 344 7.99 9.83 -9.63
N ARG A 345 8.02 8.50 -9.51
CA ARG A 345 7.56 7.74 -8.34
C ARG A 345 8.71 7.40 -7.39
N PRO A 346 8.49 7.32 -6.07
CA PRO A 346 7.24 7.67 -5.40
C PRO A 346 6.94 9.16 -5.43
N TYR A 347 5.68 9.52 -5.66
CA TYR A 347 5.23 10.91 -5.60
C TYR A 347 5.32 11.47 -4.17
N GLN A 348 5.25 12.80 -4.03
CA GLN A 348 5.18 13.44 -2.71
C GLN A 348 3.94 12.98 -1.95
N TYR A 349 4.06 12.87 -0.61
CA TYR A 349 2.91 12.61 0.25
C TYR A 349 1.85 13.71 0.09
N ARG A 350 0.57 13.33 0.23
CA ARG A 350 -0.58 14.24 0.17
C ARG A 350 -0.68 15.03 -1.15
N SER A 351 -0.18 14.45 -2.24
CA SER A 351 -0.38 14.99 -3.58
C SER A 351 -1.79 14.65 -4.07
N ASP A 352 -2.48 15.61 -4.68
CA ASP A 352 -3.80 15.37 -5.25
C ASP A 352 -3.75 14.27 -6.32
N GLY A 353 -4.71 13.35 -6.26
CA GLY A 353 -4.82 12.21 -7.19
C GLY A 353 -3.76 11.13 -7.01
N VAL A 354 -3.00 11.14 -5.90
CA VAL A 354 -2.04 10.07 -5.55
C VAL A 354 -2.53 9.34 -4.31
N ARG A 355 -2.60 8.00 -4.39
CA ARG A 355 -2.86 7.13 -3.25
C ARG A 355 -1.68 6.21 -2.98
N LYS A 356 -1.29 6.10 -1.71
CA LYS A 356 -0.19 5.26 -1.25
C LYS A 356 -0.73 4.18 -0.33
N ILE A 357 -0.50 2.93 -0.69
CA ILE A 357 -1.11 1.78 -0.04
C ILE A 357 -0.02 0.79 0.36
N LEU A 358 0.07 0.49 1.64
CA LEU A 358 0.91 -0.58 2.17
C LEU A 358 0.01 -1.75 2.53
N VAL A 359 0.28 -2.93 1.97
CA VAL A 359 -0.43 -4.16 2.34
C VAL A 359 0.58 -5.05 3.06
N VAL A 360 0.35 -5.33 4.34
CA VAL A 360 1.16 -6.25 5.12
C VAL A 360 0.40 -7.54 5.35
N MET A 361 1.06 -8.67 5.09
CA MET A 361 0.48 -9.97 5.33
C MET A 361 1.47 -10.90 6.02
N SER A 362 1.00 -11.48 7.12
CA SER A 362 1.79 -12.32 8.02
C SER A 362 0.85 -13.17 8.87
N ASP A 363 1.39 -14.19 9.53
CA ASP A 363 0.73 -14.85 10.65
C ASP A 363 0.83 -14.04 11.97
N GLY A 364 1.38 -12.82 11.88
CA GLY A 364 1.30 -11.76 12.89
C GLY A 364 2.33 -11.85 14.01
N GLU A 365 3.09 -12.93 14.08
CA GLU A 365 3.99 -13.21 15.20
C GLU A 365 5.43 -12.77 14.88
N ASN A 366 5.85 -11.62 15.42
CA ASN A 366 7.27 -11.30 15.40
C ASN A 366 8.06 -12.30 16.25
N TRP A 367 9.19 -12.77 15.74
CA TRP A 367 10.05 -13.69 16.46
C TRP A 367 11.33 -13.01 16.97
N GLN A 368 11.96 -13.62 17.97
CA GLN A 368 13.24 -13.14 18.49
C GLN A 368 14.29 -13.14 17.38
N ARG A 369 14.90 -11.98 17.14
CA ARG A 369 15.97 -11.81 16.17
C ARG A 369 17.33 -12.02 16.83
N VAL A 370 18.29 -12.46 16.04
CA VAL A 370 19.67 -12.59 16.49
C VAL A 370 20.54 -11.72 15.59
N GLU A 371 21.39 -10.90 16.20
CA GLU A 371 22.31 -10.02 15.51
C GLU A 371 23.75 -10.29 15.93
N MET A 372 24.67 -10.12 14.98
CA MET A 372 26.10 -10.12 15.26
C MET A 372 26.52 -8.81 15.91
N LYS A 373 27.30 -8.87 16.99
CA LYS A 373 27.92 -7.67 17.56
C LYS A 373 29.02 -7.15 16.64
N ARG A 374 29.18 -5.83 16.60
CA ARG A 374 30.03 -5.11 15.64
C ARG A 374 31.49 -5.58 15.63
N ASP A 375 32.06 -5.91 16.79
CA ASP A 375 33.44 -6.40 16.93
C ASP A 375 33.67 -7.72 16.15
N TYR A 376 32.62 -8.53 16.00
CA TYR A 376 32.63 -9.81 15.29
C TYR A 376 32.15 -9.68 13.84
N MET A 377 32.05 -8.45 13.33
CA MET A 377 31.71 -8.15 11.92
C MET A 377 32.87 -7.56 11.14
N THR A 378 33.89 -7.00 11.81
CA THR A 378 34.95 -6.22 11.15
C THR A 378 36.36 -6.71 11.47
N ALA A 379 36.55 -7.31 12.64
CA ALA A 379 37.89 -7.64 13.11
C ALA A 379 38.43 -8.92 12.45
N THR A 380 39.75 -9.06 12.52
CA THR A 380 40.41 -10.33 12.21
C THR A 380 40.13 -11.34 13.31
N SER A 381 39.74 -12.56 12.92
CA SER A 381 39.43 -13.62 13.88
C SER A 381 40.69 -14.26 14.45
N GLU A 382 40.51 -15.06 15.50
CA GLU A 382 41.56 -15.96 16.01
C GLU A 382 41.53 -17.33 15.30
N VAL A 383 41.05 -17.36 14.04
CA VAL A 383 40.91 -18.59 13.24
C VAL A 383 41.73 -18.49 11.96
N TRP A 384 42.41 -19.59 11.66
CA TRP A 384 43.16 -19.81 10.44
C TRP A 384 42.50 -20.94 9.65
N ARG A 385 42.43 -20.80 8.34
CA ARG A 385 41.90 -21.81 7.43
C ARG A 385 43.01 -22.32 6.52
N ASP A 386 43.17 -23.62 6.47
CA ASP A 386 43.99 -24.26 5.43
C ASP A 386 43.31 -24.05 4.06
N PRO A 387 44.00 -23.46 3.06
CA PRO A 387 43.43 -23.25 1.74
C PRO A 387 43.00 -24.55 1.03
N ASP A 388 43.70 -25.66 1.25
CA ASP A 388 43.62 -26.87 0.44
C ASP A 388 42.47 -27.80 0.88
N ASP A 389 42.31 -28.07 2.18
CA ASP A 389 41.22 -28.92 2.71
C ASP A 389 40.16 -28.16 3.53
N GLY A 390 40.38 -26.88 3.79
CA GLY A 390 39.45 -26.03 4.55
C GLY A 390 39.44 -26.28 6.06
N ARG A 391 40.42 -27.01 6.61
CA ARG A 391 40.54 -27.23 8.06
C ARG A 391 40.70 -25.91 8.79
N LEU A 392 39.96 -25.77 9.89
CA LEU A 392 40.02 -24.60 10.76
C LEU A 392 40.92 -24.85 11.95
N SER A 393 41.84 -23.91 12.22
CA SER A 393 42.74 -23.91 13.35
C SER A 393 42.51 -22.65 14.20
N VAL A 394 42.14 -22.82 15.47
CA VAL A 394 41.93 -21.71 16.43
C VAL A 394 43.18 -21.45 17.25
N ARG A 395 43.59 -20.19 17.35
CA ARG A 395 44.69 -19.76 18.23
C ARG A 395 44.18 -19.52 19.64
N TYR A 396 44.85 -20.09 20.64
CA TYR A 396 44.52 -19.94 22.05
C TYR A 396 45.78 -19.78 22.92
N TRP A 397 45.63 -19.15 24.09
CA TRP A 397 46.71 -19.06 25.07
C TRP A 397 46.78 -20.35 25.89
N ASP A 398 47.92 -21.04 25.85
CA ASP A 398 48.16 -22.25 26.63
C ASP A 398 48.96 -21.89 27.90
N ALA A 399 48.27 -21.83 29.03
CA ALA A 399 48.86 -21.44 30.31
C ALA A 399 49.95 -22.41 30.80
N TYR A 400 49.89 -23.69 30.40
CA TYR A 400 50.90 -24.68 30.78
C TYR A 400 52.23 -24.43 30.09
N TYR A 401 52.20 -24.04 28.81
CA TYR A 401 53.40 -23.74 28.02
C TYR A 401 53.79 -22.25 28.02
N GLY A 402 52.96 -21.37 28.60
CA GLY A 402 53.19 -19.92 28.63
C GLY A 402 53.28 -19.28 27.24
N ARG A 403 52.55 -19.81 26.25
CA ARG A 403 52.58 -19.34 24.86
C ARG A 403 51.27 -19.58 24.13
N TYR A 404 51.09 -18.89 23.00
CA TYR A 404 50.00 -19.20 22.07
C TYR A 404 50.23 -20.53 21.34
N ARG A 405 49.15 -21.30 21.19
CA ARG A 405 49.09 -22.57 20.47
C ARG A 405 47.86 -22.61 19.56
N TRP A 406 47.80 -23.60 18.68
CA TRP A 406 46.68 -23.81 17.77
C TRP A 406 45.99 -25.13 18.05
N HIS A 407 44.66 -25.13 17.89
CA HIS A 407 43.81 -26.30 17.98
C HIS A 407 43.03 -26.47 16.67
N ALA A 408 43.11 -27.65 16.05
CA ALA A 408 42.47 -27.90 14.77
C ALA A 408 41.17 -28.71 14.88
N SER A 409 40.17 -28.32 14.09
CA SER A 409 38.79 -28.82 14.19
C SER A 409 38.61 -30.29 13.82
N ALA A 410 39.33 -30.79 12.80
CA ALA A 410 39.12 -32.13 12.25
C ALA A 410 39.86 -33.25 12.99
N THR A 411 41.03 -32.95 13.56
CA THR A 411 41.93 -33.95 14.16
C THR A 411 42.04 -33.80 15.68
N ASN A 412 41.35 -32.82 16.28
CA ASN A 412 41.44 -32.45 17.69
C ASN A 412 42.91 -32.28 18.17
N THR A 413 43.79 -31.87 17.26
CA THR A 413 45.23 -31.83 17.47
C THR A 413 45.66 -30.46 17.95
N ARG A 414 46.60 -30.44 18.92
CA ARG A 414 47.21 -29.21 19.47
C ARG A 414 48.64 -29.05 18.94
N SER A 415 48.94 -27.91 18.36
CA SER A 415 50.21 -27.62 17.67
C SER A 415 50.78 -26.25 18.06
N ASN A 416 52.00 -25.94 17.60
CA ASN A 416 52.66 -24.65 17.82
C ASN A 416 52.57 -23.72 16.60
N ALA A 417 51.90 -24.18 15.55
CA ALA A 417 51.57 -23.46 14.33
C ALA A 417 50.21 -23.99 13.83
N PRO A 418 49.45 -23.24 13.01
CA PRO A 418 48.27 -23.80 12.37
C PRO A 418 48.64 -25.06 11.55
N ILE A 419 47.68 -25.98 11.41
CA ILE A 419 47.92 -27.33 10.88
C ILE A 419 47.59 -27.38 9.38
N ASP A 420 48.44 -28.04 8.58
CA ASP A 420 48.21 -28.33 7.16
C ASP A 420 47.35 -29.60 6.92
N ASN A 421 47.06 -29.88 5.65
CA ASN A 421 46.38 -31.09 5.15
C ASN A 421 46.95 -32.41 5.67
N ASP A 422 48.26 -32.47 5.92
CA ASP A 422 48.94 -33.70 6.37
C ASP A 422 48.88 -33.87 7.90
N GLY A 423 48.23 -32.94 8.60
CA GLY A 423 48.18 -32.93 10.06
C GLY A 423 49.46 -32.40 10.71
N ASN A 424 50.36 -31.82 9.91
CA ASN A 424 51.63 -31.29 10.38
C ASN A 424 51.49 -29.80 10.72
N PRO A 425 52.22 -29.30 11.75
CA PRO A 425 52.32 -27.87 11.99
C PRO A 425 53.04 -27.22 10.80
N THR A 426 52.40 -26.25 10.14
CA THR A 426 53.02 -25.57 8.99
C THR A 426 54.17 -24.70 9.45
N ASN A 427 55.40 -25.17 9.23
CA ASN A 427 56.62 -24.39 9.36
C ASN A 427 56.90 -23.56 8.08
N GLY A 428 55.86 -23.07 7.39
CA GLY A 428 55.98 -22.18 6.22
C GLY A 428 55.93 -22.83 4.83
N ILE A 429 55.17 -23.90 4.61
CA ILE A 429 54.87 -24.42 3.26
C ILE A 429 53.35 -24.66 3.16
N GLY A 430 52.65 -23.86 2.34
CA GLY A 430 51.18 -23.85 2.22
C GLY A 430 50.50 -23.18 3.41
N ASP A 431 50.60 -21.85 3.49
CA ASP A 431 50.26 -21.13 4.74
C ASP A 431 48.75 -21.06 5.00
N PRO A 432 48.27 -21.53 6.17
CA PRO A 432 46.91 -21.32 6.63
C PRO A 432 46.62 -19.82 6.69
N VAL A 433 45.55 -19.38 6.04
CA VAL A 433 45.20 -17.97 5.94
C VAL A 433 44.36 -17.59 7.16
N ARG A 434 44.77 -16.51 7.83
CA ARG A 434 43.99 -15.95 8.94
C ARG A 434 42.70 -15.35 8.40
N LEU A 435 41.56 -15.82 8.91
CA LEU A 435 40.24 -15.37 8.48
C LEU A 435 39.83 -14.07 9.17
N THR A 436 39.14 -13.19 8.43
CA THR A 436 38.30 -12.15 9.05
C THR A 436 37.08 -12.81 9.70
N TYR A 437 36.40 -12.13 10.63
CA TYR A 437 35.15 -12.68 11.17
C TYR A 437 34.08 -12.90 10.09
N PRO A 438 33.84 -11.98 9.14
CA PRO A 438 32.92 -12.27 8.03
C PRO A 438 33.28 -13.52 7.24
N ASP A 439 34.55 -13.73 6.93
CA ASP A 439 34.99 -14.94 6.22
C ASP A 439 34.83 -16.18 7.07
N LEU A 440 35.06 -16.10 8.38
CA LEU A 440 34.84 -17.19 9.32
C LEU A 440 33.37 -17.63 9.33
N TRP A 441 32.43 -16.69 9.45
CA TRP A 441 31.00 -17.00 9.50
C TRP A 441 30.45 -17.55 8.19
N ASN A 442 31.14 -17.28 7.08
CA ASN A 442 30.85 -17.92 5.81
C ASN A 442 31.33 -19.38 5.72
N GLN A 443 32.29 -19.80 6.57
CA GLN A 443 32.89 -21.14 6.55
C GLN A 443 32.27 -22.09 7.58
N THR A 444 31.80 -21.58 8.71
CA THR A 444 31.26 -22.39 9.81
C THR A 444 30.09 -21.69 10.49
N ASN A 445 29.14 -22.47 10.99
CA ASN A 445 28.09 -21.94 11.87
C ASN A 445 28.67 -21.56 13.24
N VAL A 446 27.90 -20.74 13.97
CA VAL A 446 28.28 -20.17 15.26
C VAL A 446 28.52 -21.28 16.31
N GLN A 447 27.68 -22.31 16.33
CA GLN A 447 27.75 -23.38 17.32
C GLN A 447 29.00 -24.27 17.14
N ARG A 448 29.37 -24.58 15.90
CA ARG A 448 30.59 -25.33 15.57
C ARG A 448 31.85 -24.53 15.90
N HIS A 449 31.84 -23.22 15.63
CA HIS A 449 32.96 -22.37 16.04
C HIS A 449 33.09 -22.30 17.56
N TYR A 450 31.97 -22.20 18.29
CA TYR A 450 31.97 -22.29 19.75
C TYR A 450 32.64 -23.58 20.25
N LEU A 451 32.26 -24.75 19.72
CA LEU A 451 32.88 -26.01 20.11
C LEU A 451 34.38 -26.05 19.82
N LEU A 452 34.80 -25.47 18.70
CA LEU A 452 36.22 -25.37 18.35
C LEU A 452 37.01 -24.56 19.39
N GLN A 453 36.47 -23.41 19.81
CA GLN A 453 37.06 -22.60 20.88
C GLN A 453 37.07 -23.35 22.21
N TYR A 454 35.96 -24.00 22.56
CA TYR A 454 35.84 -24.77 23.79
C TYR A 454 36.87 -25.89 23.88
N ASN A 455 37.07 -26.66 22.80
CA ASN A 455 38.07 -27.74 22.77
C ASN A 455 39.51 -27.24 22.83
N ALA A 456 39.77 -26.01 22.35
CA ALA A 456 41.08 -25.39 22.36
C ALA A 456 41.56 -25.05 23.77
N ASN A 457 40.74 -24.37 24.58
CA ASN A 457 41.16 -23.79 25.86
C ASN A 457 40.15 -23.97 27.02
N SER A 458 39.16 -24.85 26.87
CA SER A 458 38.09 -25.08 27.85
C SER A 458 37.32 -23.80 28.24
N ASN A 459 37.33 -22.77 27.38
CA ASN A 459 36.61 -21.53 27.61
C ASN A 459 35.13 -21.70 27.22
N SER A 460 34.34 -22.27 28.13
CA SER A 460 32.88 -22.48 27.97
C SER A 460 32.03 -21.27 28.36
N GLY A 461 32.61 -20.24 28.97
CA GLY A 461 31.83 -19.13 29.52
C GLY A 461 31.45 -18.10 28.47
N ASP A 462 30.18 -18.06 28.10
CA ASP A 462 29.49 -16.90 27.51
C ASP A 462 29.81 -16.56 26.05
N TRP A 463 30.45 -17.47 25.29
CA TRP A 463 30.90 -17.14 23.93
C TRP A 463 29.75 -16.78 22.98
N TYR A 464 28.60 -17.45 23.06
CA TYR A 464 27.38 -17.08 22.32
C TYR A 464 27.02 -15.61 22.60
N TRP A 465 26.89 -15.23 23.87
CA TRP A 465 26.53 -13.88 24.27
C TRP A 465 27.64 -12.85 24.09
N ARG A 466 28.88 -13.27 23.86
CA ARG A 466 29.97 -12.39 23.44
C ARG A 466 29.81 -11.98 21.98
N VAL A 467 29.45 -12.92 21.11
CA VAL A 467 29.39 -12.71 19.65
C VAL A 467 28.04 -12.19 19.17
N LEU A 468 26.97 -12.71 19.77
CA LEU A 468 25.60 -12.45 19.35
C LEU A 468 24.86 -11.59 20.37
N ARG A 469 23.85 -10.89 19.86
CA ARG A 469 22.87 -10.12 20.63
C ARG A 469 21.49 -10.59 20.20
N ASP A 470 20.70 -11.02 21.17
CA ASP A 470 19.29 -11.31 20.94
C ASP A 470 18.49 -10.00 21.01
N VAL A 471 17.58 -9.84 20.05
CA VAL A 471 16.60 -8.75 19.98
C VAL A 471 15.23 -9.37 20.28
N PRO A 472 14.64 -9.07 21.44
CA PRO A 472 13.35 -9.63 21.83
C PRO A 472 12.24 -9.32 20.83
N ALA A 473 11.27 -10.23 20.68
CA ALA A 473 10.08 -10.00 19.86
C ALA A 473 9.31 -8.73 20.26
N THR A 474 9.29 -8.39 21.55
CA THR A 474 8.66 -7.17 22.07
C THR A 474 9.27 -5.88 21.51
N ASP A 475 10.55 -5.91 21.13
CA ASP A 475 11.20 -4.78 20.49
C ASP A 475 10.75 -4.66 19.04
N ALA A 476 10.59 -5.78 18.34
CA ALA A 476 10.03 -5.82 16.99
C ALA A 476 8.57 -5.34 16.97
N ASP A 477 7.73 -5.73 17.94
CA ASP A 477 6.34 -5.25 18.05
C ASP A 477 6.28 -3.73 18.25
N ARG A 478 7.11 -3.20 19.16
CA ARG A 478 7.23 -1.75 19.40
C ARG A 478 7.73 -1.00 18.16
N GLN A 479 8.73 -1.55 17.47
CA GLN A 479 9.25 -0.97 16.24
C GLN A 479 8.21 -0.99 15.12
N LEU A 480 7.43 -2.07 15.00
CA LEU A 480 6.32 -2.19 14.05
C LEU A 480 5.27 -1.12 14.30
N ASP A 481 4.79 -0.97 15.53
CA ASP A 481 3.83 0.07 15.90
C ASP A 481 4.36 1.48 15.54
N THR A 482 5.64 1.73 15.83
CA THR A 482 6.31 3.01 15.53
C THR A 482 6.33 3.30 14.03
N ILE A 483 6.71 2.34 13.19
CA ILE A 483 6.80 2.55 11.73
C ILE A 483 5.42 2.62 11.08
N CYS A 484 4.46 1.82 11.52
CA CYS A 484 3.08 1.91 11.04
C CYS A 484 2.48 3.27 11.39
N THR A 485 2.72 3.78 12.61
CA THR A 485 2.33 5.14 13.00
C THR A 485 3.01 6.20 12.14
N ALA A 486 4.32 6.08 11.88
CA ALA A 486 5.04 7.01 11.02
C ALA A 486 4.48 7.04 9.58
N ALA A 487 4.11 5.88 9.03
CA ALA A 487 3.48 5.78 7.70
C ALA A 487 2.06 6.35 7.69
N LYS A 488 1.22 6.05 8.69
CA LYS A 488 -0.12 6.62 8.84
C LYS A 488 -0.12 8.14 8.94
N ASN A 489 0.86 8.72 9.64
CA ASN A 489 1.04 10.17 9.72
C ASN A 489 1.33 10.84 8.35
N GLN A 490 1.80 10.08 7.37
CA GLN A 490 2.02 10.51 5.99
C GLN A 490 0.84 10.19 5.05
N GLU A 491 -0.32 9.81 5.60
CA GLU A 491 -1.53 9.41 4.85
C GLU A 491 -1.30 8.17 3.96
N VAL A 492 -0.42 7.26 4.39
CA VAL A 492 -0.32 5.93 3.79
C VAL A 492 -1.45 5.07 4.37
N GLU A 493 -2.26 4.48 3.49
CA GLU A 493 -3.27 3.50 3.85
C GLU A 493 -2.62 2.15 4.09
N ILE A 494 -2.77 1.59 5.29
CA ILE A 494 -2.17 0.32 5.68
C ILE A 494 -3.27 -0.72 5.82
N TYR A 495 -3.25 -1.71 4.94
CA TYR A 495 -4.07 -2.91 5.01
C TYR A 495 -3.25 -4.02 5.68
N ALA A 496 -3.76 -4.61 6.76
CA ALA A 496 -3.10 -5.69 7.47
C ALA A 496 -3.94 -6.96 7.40
N ILE A 497 -3.30 -8.07 7.00
CA ILE A 497 -3.95 -9.37 6.82
C ILE A 497 -3.25 -10.36 7.75
N GLY A 498 -3.96 -10.78 8.79
CA GLY A 498 -3.55 -11.83 9.71
C GLY A 498 -4.01 -13.18 9.19
N PHE A 499 -3.06 -14.08 8.90
CA PHE A 499 -3.39 -15.40 8.36
C PHE A 499 -3.24 -16.48 9.42
N GLU A 500 -4.37 -17.06 9.87
CA GLU A 500 -4.41 -18.04 10.98
C GLU A 500 -3.50 -17.61 12.15
N ALA A 501 -3.53 -16.31 12.43
CA ALA A 501 -2.66 -15.66 13.38
C ALA A 501 -3.14 -15.96 14.81
N THR A 502 -2.23 -15.90 15.77
CA THR A 502 -2.60 -15.98 17.18
C THR A 502 -3.35 -14.70 17.62
N ASP A 503 -3.91 -14.70 18.83
CA ASP A 503 -4.49 -13.50 19.42
C ASP A 503 -3.48 -12.33 19.50
N HIS A 504 -2.21 -12.62 19.80
CA HIS A 504 -1.14 -11.61 19.85
C HIS A 504 -0.79 -11.10 18.46
N GLY A 505 -0.65 -12.01 17.48
CA GLY A 505 -0.35 -11.65 16.11
C GLY A 505 -1.45 -10.80 15.47
N ASN A 506 -2.70 -11.15 15.72
CA ASN A 506 -3.86 -10.37 15.28
C ASN A 506 -3.91 -8.98 15.92
N GLN A 507 -3.61 -8.85 17.22
CA GLN A 507 -3.52 -7.53 17.86
C GLN A 507 -2.40 -6.67 17.26
N THR A 508 -1.25 -7.29 16.99
CA THR A 508 -0.08 -6.64 16.41
C THR A 508 -0.38 -6.11 15.00
N LEU A 509 -0.98 -6.94 14.14
CA LEU A 509 -1.39 -6.54 12.79
C LEU A 509 -2.53 -5.52 12.80
N LYS A 510 -3.53 -5.69 13.67
CA LYS A 510 -4.64 -4.74 13.83
C LYS A 510 -4.15 -3.36 14.27
N GLY A 511 -3.14 -3.28 15.14
CA GLY A 511 -2.52 -2.01 15.53
C GLY A 511 -1.78 -1.30 14.39
N CYS A 512 -1.20 -2.08 13.47
CA CYS A 512 -0.52 -1.54 12.29
C CYS A 512 -1.50 -1.00 11.23
N ALA A 513 -2.67 -1.63 11.05
CA ALA A 513 -3.70 -1.20 10.10
C ALA A 513 -4.11 0.28 10.29
N THR A 514 -4.62 0.90 9.23
CA THR A 514 -5.11 2.29 9.28
C THR A 514 -6.30 2.44 10.23
N ASP A 515 -7.28 1.54 10.11
CA ASP A 515 -8.45 1.45 10.96
C ASP A 515 -8.99 0.01 10.94
N GLU A 516 -10.10 -0.22 11.64
CA GLU A 516 -10.71 -1.55 11.75
C GLU A 516 -11.13 -2.16 10.40
N PRO A 517 -11.78 -1.43 9.47
CA PRO A 517 -12.00 -1.89 8.09
C PRO A 517 -10.77 -2.27 7.26
N HIS A 518 -9.58 -1.83 7.64
CA HIS A 518 -8.32 -2.16 6.95
C HIS A 518 -7.62 -3.40 7.53
N PHE A 519 -8.17 -3.99 8.58
CA PHE A 519 -7.68 -5.23 9.16
C PHE A 519 -8.55 -6.43 8.75
N PHE A 520 -7.90 -7.49 8.29
CA PHE A 520 -8.54 -8.75 7.90
C PHE A 520 -7.93 -9.90 8.69
N ASP A 521 -8.75 -10.53 9.52
CA ASP A 521 -8.44 -11.81 10.16
C ASP A 521 -8.98 -12.92 9.26
N VAL A 522 -8.09 -13.74 8.69
CA VAL A 522 -8.46 -14.73 7.68
C VAL A 522 -8.04 -16.14 8.08
N ASP A 523 -8.99 -17.06 7.95
CA ASP A 523 -8.78 -18.49 8.15
C ASP A 523 -8.85 -19.24 6.80
N GLY A 524 -7.85 -20.08 6.52
CA GLY A 524 -7.88 -20.97 5.36
C GLY A 524 -8.01 -20.27 4.00
N ILE A 525 -9.15 -20.45 3.32
CA ILE A 525 -9.36 -20.01 1.92
C ILE A 525 -9.97 -18.61 1.77
N GLU A 526 -10.38 -17.98 2.87
CA GLU A 526 -11.06 -16.66 2.87
C GLU A 526 -10.13 -15.49 2.50
N ILE A 527 -8.82 -15.75 2.44
CA ILE A 527 -7.80 -14.79 2.02
C ILE A 527 -8.09 -14.17 0.63
N SER A 528 -8.66 -14.95 -0.29
CA SER A 528 -9.00 -14.48 -1.63
C SER A 528 -10.07 -13.38 -1.58
N ASP A 529 -11.02 -13.51 -0.65
CA ASP A 529 -12.13 -12.57 -0.48
C ASP A 529 -11.64 -11.26 0.16
N ALA A 530 -10.72 -11.35 1.14
CA ALA A 530 -10.07 -10.19 1.74
C ALA A 530 -9.32 -9.36 0.68
N PHE A 531 -8.47 -10.01 -0.14
CA PHE A 531 -7.77 -9.30 -1.22
C PHE A 531 -8.70 -8.75 -2.30
N ALA A 532 -9.79 -9.47 -2.62
CA ALA A 532 -10.79 -8.96 -3.54
C ALA A 532 -11.51 -7.72 -2.96
N ALA A 533 -11.74 -7.66 -1.64
CA ALA A 533 -12.29 -6.50 -0.97
C ALA A 533 -11.33 -5.30 -1.01
N ILE A 534 -10.04 -5.52 -0.68
CA ILE A 534 -9.02 -4.46 -0.76
C ILE A 534 -8.93 -3.92 -2.18
N ALA A 535 -8.83 -4.80 -3.18
CA ALA A 535 -8.71 -4.40 -4.58
C ALA A 535 -9.90 -3.55 -5.07
N ARG A 536 -11.11 -3.77 -4.55
CA ARG A 536 -12.29 -2.92 -4.84
C ARG A 536 -12.21 -1.55 -4.16
N ASN A 537 -11.71 -1.47 -2.93
CA ASN A 537 -11.61 -0.21 -2.17
C ASN A 537 -10.45 0.70 -2.63
N VAL A 538 -9.47 0.13 -3.34
CA VAL A 538 -8.34 0.86 -3.92
C VAL A 538 -8.75 1.82 -5.07
N ARG A 539 -10.01 1.80 -5.55
CA ARG A 539 -10.50 2.70 -6.64
C ARG A 539 -11.87 3.37 -6.34
N PRO A 540 -11.96 4.42 -5.51
CA PRO A 540 -13.20 5.14 -5.27
C PRO A 540 -13.46 6.23 -6.32
N LEU A 541 -14.68 6.25 -6.88
CA LEU A 541 -15.19 7.34 -7.72
C LEU A 541 -15.30 8.65 -6.91
N ARG A 542 -15.01 9.80 -7.53
CA ARG A 542 -15.10 11.14 -6.90
C ARG A 542 -16.22 11.98 -7.51
N LEU A 543 -16.92 12.74 -6.66
CA LEU A 543 -17.94 13.73 -7.06
C LEU A 543 -17.36 15.13 -6.88
N SER A 544 -17.28 15.93 -7.94
CA SER A 544 -16.86 17.35 -7.89
C SER A 544 -18.10 18.25 -7.89
N ARG A 545 -18.46 18.79 -6.72
CA ARG A 545 -19.63 19.65 -6.56
C ARG A 545 -19.44 21.09 -6.99
#